data_AF-A0A1Q4DB32-F1
#
_entry.id   AF-A0A1Q4DB32-F1
#
_cell.length_a   1.000
_cell.length_b   1.000
_cell.length_c   1.000
_cell.angle_alpha   90.00
_cell.angle_beta   90.00
_cell.angle_gamma   90.00
#
_symmetry.space_group_name_H-M   'P 1'
#
loop_
_entity.id
_entity.type
_entity.pdbx_description
1 polymer ?
#
loop_
_entity_poly.entity_id
_entity_poly.type
_entity_poly.pdbx_seq_one_letter_code
_entity_poly.pdbx_strand_id
1 'polypeptide(L)'
;MSWAGADGILYAPTPDSRRENFTVLHEYAHRLVRHDDEALDWLADRADPGADTERLCDEIASILLVPDAVIHAALAGEPPTGRALFELFTNNQASQVACAIALSRHLPCAGAVLLTDRDTHTVAFAAVRGDIDPSPRNGEPLHESHPLRRIAPRSQLRRASFWSRPWGGARHELYLDAYATEKRTYAILAVTDLWEIDALHSSTPPEPDPSPPRQHRRCGSCGYTGPMTGWPCPHCNVPFCRCGACNCARRHAREQRCTGCFLNIPENDLLGGRCSDCRS
;
A
#
# COMPACT_ATOMS: atom_id res chain seq x y z
N MET A 1 21.15 -31.95 -15.09
CA MET A 1 21.24 -30.76 -15.97
C MET A 1 21.49 -29.55 -15.07
N SER A 2 22.62 -28.88 -15.27
CA SER A 2 22.96 -27.64 -14.56
C SER A 2 22.30 -26.48 -15.30
N TRP A 3 21.44 -25.72 -14.61
CA TRP A 3 20.78 -24.53 -15.15
C TRP A 3 21.68 -23.29 -15.10
N ALA A 4 22.95 -23.43 -14.67
CA ALA A 4 23.87 -22.33 -14.40
C ALA A 4 24.32 -21.52 -15.64
N GLY A 5 23.83 -21.84 -16.84
CA GLY A 5 24.08 -21.10 -18.07
C GLY A 5 22.84 -20.93 -18.97
N ALA A 6 21.64 -21.20 -18.46
CA ALA A 6 20.41 -21.02 -19.22
C ALA A 6 19.84 -19.62 -18.94
N ASP A 7 19.89 -18.77 -19.94
CA ASP A 7 19.27 -17.44 -19.98
C ASP A 7 17.73 -17.55 -20.11
N GLY A 8 17.10 -18.20 -19.14
CA GLY A 8 15.68 -18.54 -19.14
C GLY A 8 14.88 -17.75 -18.11
N ILE A 9 13.63 -17.43 -18.44
CA ILE A 9 12.64 -16.94 -17.48
C ILE A 9 11.93 -18.16 -16.88
N LEU A 10 11.94 -18.27 -15.55
CA LEU A 10 11.17 -19.28 -14.83
C LEU A 10 9.87 -18.66 -14.34
N TYR A 11 8.75 -19.29 -14.65
CA TYR A 11 7.45 -18.92 -14.10
C TYR A 11 6.69 -20.18 -13.67
N ALA A 12 5.87 -20.03 -12.64
CA ALA A 12 4.97 -21.09 -12.19
C ALA A 12 3.61 -20.89 -12.85
N PRO A 13 3.11 -21.84 -13.66
CA PRO A 13 1.75 -21.78 -14.17
C PRO A 13 0.75 -21.74 -13.01
N THR A 14 -0.19 -20.82 -13.08
CA THR A 14 -1.34 -20.70 -12.20
C THR A 14 -2.58 -20.83 -13.07
N PRO A 15 -3.16 -22.05 -13.20
CA PRO A 15 -4.36 -22.26 -14.00
C PRO A 15 -5.45 -21.24 -13.67
N ASP A 16 -6.15 -20.75 -14.70
CA ASP A 16 -7.22 -19.76 -14.60
C ASP A 16 -6.80 -18.38 -14.04
N SER A 17 -5.49 -18.09 -14.01
CA SER A 17 -4.94 -16.82 -13.54
C SER A 17 -4.42 -15.98 -14.69
N ARG A 18 -4.95 -14.76 -14.83
CA ARG A 18 -4.40 -13.73 -15.73
C ARG A 18 -3.06 -13.14 -15.24
N ARG A 19 -2.49 -13.68 -14.15
CA ARG A 19 -1.22 -13.19 -13.58
C ARG A 19 0.01 -13.74 -14.31
N GLU A 20 -0.12 -14.86 -15.01
CA GLU A 20 1.01 -15.51 -15.70
C GLU A 20 1.68 -14.56 -16.69
N ASN A 21 0.89 -13.91 -17.55
CA ASN A 21 1.42 -12.96 -18.54
C ASN A 21 2.11 -11.78 -17.86
N PHE A 22 1.59 -11.31 -16.72
CA PHE A 22 2.23 -10.24 -15.95
C PHE A 22 3.55 -10.69 -15.36
N THR A 23 3.61 -11.87 -14.74
CA THR A 23 4.85 -12.44 -14.20
C THR A 23 5.90 -12.61 -15.29
N VAL A 24 5.55 -13.21 -16.43
CA VAL A 24 6.50 -13.42 -17.53
C VAL A 24 7.04 -12.09 -18.05
N LEU A 25 6.17 -11.09 -18.23
CA LEU A 25 6.59 -9.77 -18.72
C LEU A 25 7.35 -8.95 -17.68
N HIS A 26 7.08 -9.14 -16.39
CA HIS A 26 7.85 -8.54 -15.30
C HIS A 26 9.29 -9.09 -15.28
N GLU A 27 9.46 -10.42 -15.39
CA GLU A 27 10.80 -11.02 -15.50
C GLU A 27 11.49 -10.65 -16.81
N TYR A 28 10.75 -10.48 -17.91
CA TYR A 28 11.30 -9.96 -19.15
C TYR A 28 11.77 -8.50 -18.99
N ALA A 29 11.01 -7.67 -18.27
CA ALA A 29 11.40 -6.30 -17.96
C ALA A 29 12.69 -6.24 -17.12
N HIS A 30 12.86 -7.15 -16.15
CA HIS A 30 14.13 -7.29 -15.43
C HIS A 30 15.31 -7.53 -16.37
N ARG A 31 15.12 -8.32 -17.43
CA ARG A 31 16.17 -8.52 -18.44
C ARG A 31 16.43 -7.25 -19.25
N LEU A 32 15.38 -6.56 -19.69
CA LEU A 32 15.53 -5.30 -20.43
C LEU A 32 16.31 -4.27 -19.61
N VAL A 33 15.92 -4.04 -18.34
CA VAL A 33 16.56 -3.08 -17.44
C VAL A 33 18.03 -3.44 -17.19
N ARG A 34 18.37 -4.73 -17.04
CA ARG A 34 19.77 -5.17 -16.84
C ARG A 34 20.68 -4.95 -18.05
N HIS A 35 20.12 -4.71 -19.22
CA HIS A 35 20.87 -4.48 -20.46
C HIS A 35 20.76 -3.04 -20.96
N ASP A 36 20.17 -2.15 -20.18
CA ASP A 36 19.99 -0.74 -20.50
C ASP A 36 20.85 0.10 -19.56
N ASP A 37 21.97 0.62 -20.07
CA ASP A 37 22.93 1.38 -19.29
C ASP A 37 22.31 2.67 -18.70
N GLU A 38 21.41 3.33 -19.44
CA GLU A 38 20.73 4.54 -18.96
C GLU A 38 19.79 4.24 -17.80
N ALA A 39 19.06 3.11 -17.87
CA ALA A 39 18.21 2.66 -16.78
C ALA A 39 19.02 2.29 -15.54
N LEU A 40 20.17 1.64 -15.71
CA LEU A 40 21.06 1.27 -14.60
C LEU A 40 21.70 2.50 -13.93
N ASP A 41 22.16 3.47 -14.72
CA ASP A 41 22.68 4.73 -14.22
C ASP A 41 21.61 5.50 -13.44
N TRP A 42 20.40 5.61 -14.00
CA TRP A 42 19.27 6.23 -13.31
C TRP A 42 18.91 5.52 -11.99
N LEU A 43 18.93 4.18 -11.97
CA LEU A 43 18.67 3.37 -10.77
C LEU A 43 19.74 3.56 -9.69
N ALA A 44 21.01 3.77 -10.06
CA ALA A 44 22.11 3.94 -9.13
C ALA A 44 21.96 5.20 -8.25
N ASP A 45 21.31 6.25 -8.78
CA ASP A 45 21.07 7.51 -8.08
C ASP A 45 19.84 7.49 -7.16
N ARG A 46 19.13 6.37 -7.08
CA ARG A 46 17.89 6.25 -6.31
C ARG A 46 18.13 5.97 -4.83
N ALA A 47 17.19 6.42 -3.99
CA ALA A 47 17.25 6.16 -2.55
C ALA A 47 17.01 4.69 -2.18
N ASP A 48 16.26 3.94 -3.00
CA ASP A 48 16.01 2.50 -2.83
C ASP A 48 16.01 1.81 -4.21
N PRO A 49 17.20 1.58 -4.82
CA PRO A 49 17.32 1.05 -6.18
C PRO A 49 16.59 -0.28 -6.38
N GLY A 50 16.54 -1.14 -5.37
CA GLY A 50 15.81 -2.41 -5.43
C GLY A 50 14.31 -2.20 -5.60
N ALA A 51 13.70 -1.37 -4.73
CA ALA A 51 12.28 -1.05 -4.86
C ALA A 51 11.95 -0.26 -6.13
N ASP A 52 12.86 0.60 -6.60
CA ASP A 52 12.71 1.32 -7.87
C ASP A 52 12.81 0.39 -9.09
N THR A 53 13.68 -0.63 -9.04
CA THR A 53 13.79 -1.65 -10.10
C THR A 53 12.49 -2.45 -10.24
N GLU A 54 11.93 -2.94 -9.14
CA GLU A 54 10.67 -3.70 -9.16
C GLU A 54 9.53 -2.86 -9.73
N ARG A 55 9.45 -1.58 -9.36
CA ARG A 55 8.43 -0.66 -9.87
C ARG A 55 8.60 -0.40 -11.37
N LEU A 56 9.83 -0.18 -11.84
CA LEU A 56 10.11 -0.01 -13.26
C LEU A 56 9.72 -1.26 -14.05
N CYS A 57 10.00 -2.45 -13.52
CA CYS A 57 9.61 -3.71 -14.15
C CYS A 57 8.09 -3.89 -14.20
N ASP A 58 7.40 -3.58 -13.10
CA ASP A 58 5.93 -3.54 -13.04
C ASP A 58 5.33 -2.56 -14.06
N GLU A 59 5.93 -1.38 -14.22
CA GLU A 59 5.52 -0.38 -15.20
C GLU A 59 5.68 -0.88 -16.63
N ILE A 60 6.86 -1.40 -17.00
CA ILE A 60 7.13 -1.98 -18.33
C ILE A 60 6.15 -3.13 -18.62
N ALA A 61 5.98 -4.06 -17.69
CA ALA A 61 5.04 -5.17 -17.84
C ALA A 61 3.60 -4.68 -18.05
N SER A 62 3.19 -3.64 -17.32
CA SER A 62 1.85 -3.04 -17.48
C SER A 62 1.66 -2.39 -18.85
N ILE A 63 2.69 -1.71 -19.39
CA ILE A 63 2.66 -1.06 -20.70
C ILE A 63 2.48 -2.12 -21.81
N LEU A 64 3.22 -3.22 -21.71
CA LEU A 64 3.17 -4.30 -22.69
C LEU A 64 1.81 -5.04 -22.67
N LEU A 65 1.18 -5.16 -21.49
CA LEU A 65 -0.11 -5.86 -21.34
C LEU A 65 -1.33 -4.99 -21.61
N VAL A 66 -1.25 -3.71 -21.25
CA VAL A 66 -2.35 -2.77 -21.32
C VAL A 66 -1.83 -1.51 -22.03
N PRO A 67 -1.78 -1.54 -23.38
CA PRO A 67 -1.33 -0.40 -24.17
C PRO A 67 -2.20 0.83 -23.91
N ASP A 68 -1.59 2.01 -24.01
CA ASP A 68 -2.28 3.28 -23.71
C ASP A 68 -3.54 3.49 -24.57
N ALA A 69 -3.56 3.01 -25.81
CA ALA A 69 -4.75 3.04 -26.67
C ALA A 69 -5.96 2.32 -26.04
N VAL A 70 -5.75 1.23 -25.31
CA VAL A 70 -6.80 0.49 -24.60
C VAL A 70 -7.32 1.31 -23.43
N ILE A 71 -6.43 2.00 -22.71
CA ILE A 71 -6.78 2.86 -21.57
C ILE A 71 -7.58 4.06 -22.06
N HIS A 72 -7.10 4.75 -23.10
CA HIS A 72 -7.81 5.89 -23.69
C HIS A 72 -9.19 5.50 -24.20
N ALA A 73 -9.33 4.34 -24.85
CA ALA A 73 -10.63 3.84 -25.27
C ALA A 73 -11.55 3.53 -24.08
N ALA A 74 -11.02 2.96 -23.00
CA ALA A 74 -11.80 2.65 -21.79
C ALA A 74 -12.23 3.90 -21.01
N LEU A 75 -11.39 4.95 -21.02
CA LEU A 75 -11.71 6.24 -20.39
C LEU A 75 -12.63 7.10 -21.24
N ALA A 76 -12.57 6.99 -22.57
CA ALA A 76 -13.37 7.78 -23.50
C ALA A 76 -13.31 9.31 -23.27
N GLY A 77 -12.17 9.81 -22.77
CA GLY A 77 -11.98 11.23 -22.42
C GLY A 77 -12.48 11.63 -21.03
N GLU A 78 -13.12 10.72 -20.30
CA GLU A 78 -13.61 10.95 -18.95
C GLU A 78 -12.50 10.72 -17.90
N PRO A 79 -12.66 11.33 -16.71
CA PRO A 79 -11.79 11.04 -15.57
C PRO A 79 -11.75 9.54 -15.23
N PRO A 80 -10.58 9.00 -14.83
CA PRO A 80 -10.48 7.64 -14.33
C PRO A 80 -11.50 7.34 -13.21
N THR A 81 -12.16 6.20 -13.28
CA THR A 81 -13.11 5.73 -12.23
C THR A 81 -12.81 4.31 -11.80
N GLY A 82 -13.25 3.93 -10.59
CA GLY A 82 -13.20 2.55 -10.13
C GLY A 82 -14.00 1.61 -11.04
N ARG A 83 -15.08 2.10 -11.65
CA ARG A 83 -15.85 1.35 -12.65
C ARG A 83 -15.06 1.13 -13.94
N ALA A 84 -14.43 2.16 -14.48
CA ALA A 84 -13.58 2.05 -15.67
C ALA A 84 -12.42 1.06 -15.44
N LEU A 85 -11.83 1.06 -14.25
CA LEU A 85 -10.80 0.07 -13.89
C LEU A 85 -11.35 -1.36 -13.88
N PHE A 86 -12.54 -1.57 -13.31
CA PHE A 86 -13.20 -2.87 -13.33
C PHE A 86 -13.51 -3.33 -14.76
N GLU A 87 -14.05 -2.45 -15.59
CA GLU A 87 -14.39 -2.73 -16.99
C GLU A 87 -13.15 -3.01 -17.82
N LEU A 88 -12.06 -2.25 -17.61
CA LEU A 88 -10.77 -2.49 -18.22
C LEU A 88 -10.32 -3.93 -17.93
N PHE A 89 -10.32 -4.34 -16.66
CA PHE A 89 -9.99 -5.71 -16.28
C PHE A 89 -10.94 -6.74 -16.90
N THR A 90 -12.25 -6.55 -16.89
CA THR A 90 -13.17 -7.56 -17.43
C THR A 90 -13.08 -7.73 -18.94
N ASN A 91 -12.72 -6.66 -19.65
CA ASN A 91 -12.74 -6.61 -21.11
C ASN A 91 -11.38 -6.91 -21.76
N ASN A 92 -10.34 -7.17 -20.97
CA ASN A 92 -9.02 -7.55 -21.47
C ASN A 92 -8.48 -8.83 -20.79
N GLN A 93 -7.36 -9.34 -21.30
CA GLN A 93 -6.68 -10.53 -20.74
C GLN A 93 -5.63 -10.19 -19.68
N ALA A 94 -5.50 -8.93 -19.30
CA ALA A 94 -4.56 -8.49 -18.28
C ALA A 94 -5.09 -8.78 -16.87
N SER A 95 -4.17 -8.84 -15.91
CA SER A 95 -4.53 -8.98 -14.50
C SER A 95 -5.08 -7.66 -13.93
N GLN A 96 -5.79 -7.73 -12.80
CA GLN A 96 -6.25 -6.53 -12.08
C GLN A 96 -5.08 -5.62 -11.68
N VAL A 97 -3.94 -6.22 -11.30
CA VAL A 97 -2.71 -5.50 -10.93
C VAL A 97 -2.15 -4.76 -12.14
N ALA A 98 -2.04 -5.43 -13.29
CA ALA A 98 -1.59 -4.81 -14.54
C ALA A 98 -2.48 -3.62 -14.92
N CYS A 99 -3.81 -3.79 -14.85
CA CYS A 99 -4.77 -2.72 -15.12
C CYS A 99 -4.63 -1.55 -14.14
N ALA A 100 -4.38 -1.82 -12.86
CA ALA A 100 -4.22 -0.78 -11.84
C ALA A 100 -2.94 0.05 -12.05
N ILE A 101 -1.80 -0.60 -12.34
CA ILE A 101 -0.55 0.09 -12.68
C ILE A 101 -0.71 0.89 -13.97
N ALA A 102 -1.31 0.27 -14.99
CA ALA A 102 -1.55 0.93 -16.26
C ALA A 102 -2.42 2.19 -16.08
N LEU A 103 -3.52 2.10 -15.33
CA LEU A 103 -4.40 3.24 -15.08
C LEU A 103 -3.75 4.33 -14.22
N SER A 104 -2.89 3.98 -13.26
CA SER A 104 -2.23 4.99 -12.40
C SER A 104 -1.37 5.95 -13.22
N ARG A 105 -0.71 5.45 -14.27
CA ARG A 105 0.05 6.25 -15.27
C ARG A 105 -0.79 7.25 -16.05
N HIS A 106 -2.12 7.18 -15.95
CA HIS A 106 -3.06 8.09 -16.61
C HIS A 106 -3.83 9.01 -15.64
N LEU A 107 -3.54 8.96 -14.33
CA LEU A 107 -4.12 9.93 -13.39
C LEU A 107 -3.59 11.35 -13.68
N PRO A 108 -4.45 12.36 -13.88
CA PRO A 108 -4.01 13.72 -14.21
C PRO A 108 -3.35 14.47 -13.04
N CYS A 109 -3.42 13.92 -11.81
CA CYS A 109 -2.87 14.48 -10.60
C CYS A 109 -2.20 13.40 -9.73
N ALA A 110 -1.57 13.81 -8.62
CA ALA A 110 -1.11 12.86 -7.62
C ALA A 110 -2.29 12.07 -7.03
N GLY A 111 -2.07 10.81 -6.68
CA GLY A 111 -3.15 9.92 -6.29
C GLY A 111 -2.73 8.45 -6.24
N ALA A 112 -3.71 7.57 -6.10
CA ALA A 112 -3.49 6.13 -6.10
C ALA A 112 -4.64 5.37 -6.72
N VAL A 113 -4.32 4.29 -7.44
CA VAL A 113 -5.27 3.28 -7.87
C VAL A 113 -5.18 2.09 -6.92
N LEU A 114 -6.31 1.68 -6.36
CA LEU A 114 -6.39 0.68 -5.31
C LEU A 114 -7.28 -0.50 -5.70
N LEU A 115 -6.81 -1.69 -5.34
CA LEU A 115 -7.62 -2.89 -5.22
C LEU A 115 -7.73 -3.23 -3.74
N THR A 116 -8.93 -3.33 -3.21
CA THR A 116 -9.14 -3.76 -1.81
C THR A 116 -9.91 -5.07 -1.75
N ASP A 117 -9.53 -5.91 -0.80
CA ASP A 117 -10.25 -7.13 -0.46
C ASP A 117 -11.42 -6.78 0.48
N ARG A 118 -12.64 -7.15 0.10
CA ARG A 118 -13.85 -6.76 0.84
C ARG A 118 -14.08 -7.59 2.10
N ASP A 119 -13.58 -8.82 2.14
CA ASP A 119 -13.78 -9.73 3.26
C ASP A 119 -12.81 -9.38 4.41
N THR A 120 -11.56 -9.08 4.05
CA THR A 120 -10.50 -8.75 5.01
C THR A 120 -10.35 -7.25 5.27
N HIS A 121 -10.98 -6.40 4.44
CA HIS A 121 -10.81 -4.95 4.44
C HIS A 121 -9.33 -4.51 4.37
N THR A 122 -8.55 -5.18 3.52
CA THR A 122 -7.13 -4.85 3.30
C THR A 122 -6.91 -4.35 1.88
N VAL A 123 -5.86 -3.55 1.70
CA VAL A 123 -5.35 -3.16 0.38
C VAL A 123 -4.69 -4.39 -0.25
N ALA A 124 -5.36 -5.00 -1.23
CA ALA A 124 -4.79 -6.10 -1.98
C ALA A 124 -3.66 -5.61 -2.91
N PHE A 125 -3.82 -4.41 -3.48
CA PHE A 125 -2.81 -3.76 -4.31
C PHE A 125 -2.99 -2.23 -4.35
N ALA A 126 -1.89 -1.49 -4.43
CA ALA A 126 -1.86 -0.04 -4.58
C ALA A 126 -0.81 0.38 -5.61
N ALA A 127 -1.23 1.13 -6.63
CA ALA A 127 -0.36 1.84 -7.56
C ALA A 127 -0.46 3.35 -7.29
N VAL A 128 0.59 3.93 -6.73
CA VAL A 128 0.65 5.35 -6.34
C VAL A 128 1.32 6.16 -7.44
N ARG A 129 0.76 7.33 -7.76
CA ARG A 129 1.36 8.33 -8.64
C ARG A 129 1.58 9.63 -7.89
N GLY A 130 2.79 10.17 -7.97
CA GLY A 130 3.17 11.42 -7.30
C GLY A 130 3.24 11.28 -5.77
N ASP A 131 3.41 12.42 -5.11
CA ASP A 131 3.59 12.47 -3.66
C ASP A 131 2.24 12.59 -2.94
N ILE A 132 1.79 11.47 -2.35
CA ILE A 132 0.71 11.43 -1.37
C ILE A 132 1.27 10.87 -0.06
N ASP A 133 1.23 11.63 1.04
CA ASP A 133 1.58 11.12 2.37
C ASP A 133 0.43 11.38 3.36
N PRO A 134 -0.05 10.35 4.09
CA PRO A 134 0.26 8.93 3.92
C PRO A 134 -0.17 8.33 2.58
N SER A 135 0.69 7.47 2.01
CA SER A 135 0.40 6.67 0.81
C SER A 135 -0.16 5.28 1.16
N PRO A 136 -1.18 4.77 0.42
CA PRO A 136 -1.63 3.39 0.51
C PRO A 136 -0.53 2.36 0.24
N ARG A 137 -0.53 1.24 0.96
CA ARG A 137 0.43 0.14 0.77
C ARG A 137 -0.25 -1.22 0.66
N ASN A 138 0.35 -2.12 -0.11
CA ASN A 138 -0.09 -3.52 -0.20
C ASN A 138 -0.11 -4.17 1.19
N GLY A 139 -1.19 -4.88 1.51
CA GLY A 139 -1.43 -5.55 2.79
C GLY A 139 -1.90 -4.64 3.93
N GLU A 140 -1.99 -3.33 3.72
CA GLU A 140 -2.42 -2.39 4.74
C GLU A 140 -3.94 -2.54 5.02
N PRO A 141 -4.37 -2.69 6.28
CA PRO A 141 -5.79 -2.69 6.60
C PRO A 141 -6.39 -1.29 6.42
N LEU A 142 -7.62 -1.24 5.90
CA LEU A 142 -8.37 0.00 5.79
C LEU A 142 -8.74 0.54 7.17
N HIS A 143 -8.58 1.85 7.36
CA HIS A 143 -9.05 2.54 8.57
C HIS A 143 -10.55 2.25 8.81
N GLU A 144 -10.97 2.15 10.07
CA GLU A 144 -12.34 1.73 10.44
C GLU A 144 -13.46 2.63 9.91
N SER A 145 -13.18 3.92 9.79
CA SER A 145 -14.10 4.91 9.22
C SER A 145 -13.94 5.07 7.71
N HIS A 146 -13.02 4.34 7.05
CA HIS A 146 -12.78 4.53 5.62
C HIS A 146 -14.01 4.06 4.81
N PRO A 147 -14.54 4.88 3.87
CA PRO A 147 -15.79 4.57 3.16
C PRO A 147 -15.77 3.24 2.39
N LEU A 148 -14.61 2.81 1.89
CA LEU A 148 -14.42 1.52 1.21
C LEU A 148 -14.78 0.30 2.07
N ARG A 149 -14.85 0.42 3.40
CA ARG A 149 -15.32 -0.68 4.26
C ARG A 149 -16.83 -0.90 4.18
N ARG A 150 -17.59 0.11 3.74
CA ARG A 150 -19.07 0.13 3.82
C ARG A 150 -19.76 0.16 2.46
N ILE A 151 -19.00 0.24 1.37
CA ILE A 151 -19.56 0.22 0.02
C ILE A 151 -20.28 -1.13 -0.23
N ALA A 152 -21.53 -1.05 -0.69
CA ALA A 152 -22.35 -2.21 -0.98
C ALA A 152 -21.80 -2.96 -2.21
N PRO A 153 -21.96 -4.29 -2.31
CA PRO A 153 -21.60 -5.02 -3.53
C PRO A 153 -22.36 -4.47 -4.74
N ARG A 154 -21.71 -4.47 -5.91
CA ARG A 154 -22.25 -3.95 -7.18
C ARG A 154 -22.71 -2.49 -7.13
N SER A 155 -22.09 -1.68 -6.26
CA SER A 155 -22.37 -0.26 -6.14
C SER A 155 -21.16 0.60 -6.45
N GLN A 156 -21.41 1.85 -6.82
CA GLN A 156 -20.40 2.88 -6.99
C GLN A 156 -20.50 3.89 -5.84
N LEU A 157 -19.36 4.41 -5.43
CA LEU A 157 -19.23 5.46 -4.44
C LEU A 157 -18.34 6.55 -5.01
N ARG A 158 -18.75 7.81 -4.84
CA ARG A 158 -17.96 8.97 -5.18
C ARG A 158 -18.12 10.03 -4.10
N ARG A 159 -17.03 10.51 -3.52
CA ARG A 159 -17.05 11.48 -2.39
C ARG A 159 -15.67 12.01 -2.03
N ALA A 160 -15.65 13.13 -1.31
CA ALA A 160 -14.51 13.52 -0.50
C ALA A 160 -14.28 12.44 0.57
N SER A 161 -13.03 12.10 0.76
CA SER A 161 -12.54 11.01 1.60
C SER A 161 -11.14 11.36 2.09
N PHE A 162 -10.46 10.39 2.67
CA PHE A 162 -9.11 10.55 3.16
C PHE A 162 -8.33 9.26 2.97
N TRP A 163 -7.00 9.36 3.01
CA TRP A 163 -6.15 8.22 3.36
C TRP A 163 -5.48 8.45 4.71
N SER A 164 -5.31 7.38 5.47
CA SER A 164 -4.66 7.44 6.79
C SER A 164 -3.99 6.12 7.10
N ARG A 165 -2.88 6.19 7.84
CA ARG A 165 -2.24 4.99 8.39
C ARG A 165 -3.18 4.29 9.37
N PRO A 166 -3.18 2.94 9.49
CA PRO A 166 -4.22 2.20 10.21
C PRO A 166 -4.05 2.31 11.73
N TRP A 167 -2.84 2.63 12.19
CA TRP A 167 -2.52 2.88 13.61
C TRP A 167 -2.72 4.36 14.02
N GLY A 168 -3.38 5.16 13.19
CA GLY A 168 -3.60 6.59 13.41
C GLY A 168 -2.46 7.48 12.92
N GLY A 169 -2.67 8.80 13.01
CA GLY A 169 -1.74 9.83 12.53
C GLY A 169 -2.41 10.84 11.59
N ALA A 170 -1.58 11.60 10.88
CA ALA A 170 -2.05 12.55 9.87
C ALA A 170 -2.94 11.85 8.83
N ARG A 171 -4.07 12.49 8.52
CA ARG A 171 -4.97 12.12 7.43
C ARG A 171 -4.64 13.01 6.25
N HIS A 172 -4.60 12.43 5.06
CA HIS A 172 -4.54 13.18 3.82
C HIS A 172 -5.95 13.19 3.23
N GLU A 173 -6.57 14.37 3.17
CA GLU A 173 -7.87 14.55 2.52
C GLU A 173 -7.71 14.40 1.00
N LEU A 174 -8.56 13.58 0.39
CA LEU A 174 -8.48 13.14 -1.00
C LEU A 174 -9.89 12.96 -1.56
N TYR A 175 -10.03 13.00 -2.87
CA TYR A 175 -11.24 12.60 -3.55
C TYR A 175 -11.20 11.10 -3.84
N LEU A 176 -12.35 10.43 -3.69
CA LEU A 176 -12.49 8.99 -3.89
C LEU A 176 -13.59 8.70 -4.92
N ASP A 177 -13.27 7.91 -5.94
CA ASP A 177 -14.24 7.15 -6.75
C ASP A 177 -13.96 5.65 -6.59
N ALA A 178 -14.99 4.86 -6.39
CA ALA A 178 -14.86 3.42 -6.17
C ALA A 178 -16.03 2.63 -6.72
N TYR A 179 -15.75 1.45 -7.26
CA TYR A 179 -16.73 0.46 -7.67
C TYR A 179 -16.49 -0.86 -6.95
N ALA A 180 -17.52 -1.38 -6.27
CA ALA A 180 -17.43 -2.62 -5.52
C ALA A 180 -18.05 -3.79 -6.29
N THR A 181 -17.33 -4.91 -6.31
CA THR A 181 -17.87 -6.23 -6.65
C THR A 181 -18.20 -6.99 -5.36
N GLU A 182 -18.53 -8.28 -5.46
CA GLU A 182 -18.70 -9.13 -4.28
C GLU A 182 -17.41 -9.25 -3.46
N LYS A 183 -16.25 -9.44 -4.12
CA LYS A 183 -14.98 -9.79 -3.44
C LYS A 183 -13.96 -8.67 -3.39
N ARG A 184 -14.06 -7.70 -4.29
CA ARG A 184 -13.05 -6.66 -4.50
C ARG A 184 -13.69 -5.29 -4.66
N THR A 185 -12.99 -4.26 -4.21
CA THR A 185 -13.30 -2.88 -4.58
C THR A 185 -12.18 -2.34 -5.46
N TYR A 186 -12.57 -1.70 -6.55
CA TYR A 186 -11.71 -0.99 -7.48
C TYR A 186 -11.87 0.49 -7.16
N ALA A 187 -10.82 1.16 -6.72
CA ALA A 187 -10.90 2.52 -6.21
C ALA A 187 -9.79 3.40 -6.74
N ILE A 188 -10.07 4.69 -6.82
CA ILE A 188 -9.13 5.73 -7.22
C ILE A 188 -9.18 6.83 -6.18
N LEU A 189 -8.02 7.20 -5.68
CA LEU A 189 -7.79 8.36 -4.83
C LEU A 189 -7.09 9.43 -5.66
N ALA A 190 -7.55 10.67 -5.54
CA ALA A 190 -7.00 11.82 -6.25
C ALA A 190 -6.86 13.02 -5.31
N VAL A 191 -5.76 13.76 -5.39
CA VAL A 191 -5.59 15.03 -4.64
C VAL A 191 -6.44 16.16 -5.20
N THR A 192 -6.85 16.05 -6.46
CA THR A 192 -7.72 17.02 -7.15
C THR A 192 -9.10 16.41 -7.33
N ASP A 193 -10.13 17.24 -7.28
CA ASP A 193 -11.51 16.81 -7.51
C ASP A 193 -11.76 16.54 -8.99
N LEU A 194 -11.42 15.34 -9.43
CA LEU A 194 -11.60 14.91 -10.81
C LEU A 194 -13.07 14.68 -11.18
N TRP A 195 -13.96 14.66 -10.19
CA TRP A 195 -15.32 14.18 -10.38
C TRP A 195 -16.38 15.17 -9.90
N GLU A 196 -16.00 16.44 -9.71
CA GLU A 196 -16.88 17.55 -9.34
C GLU A 196 -17.74 17.24 -8.10
N ILE A 197 -17.10 16.66 -7.09
CA ILE A 197 -17.72 16.29 -5.82
C ILE A 197 -18.02 17.53 -4.97
N ASP A 198 -17.06 18.45 -4.88
CA ASP A 198 -17.20 19.68 -4.11
C ASP A 198 -17.57 20.84 -5.04
N ALA A 199 -18.66 21.55 -4.71
CA ALA A 199 -19.10 22.73 -5.45
C ALA A 199 -18.18 23.96 -5.25
N LEU A 200 -17.21 23.89 -4.32
CA LEU A 200 -16.32 24.99 -3.98
C LEU A 200 -14.86 24.49 -3.89
N HIS A 201 -14.14 24.59 -5.01
CA HIS A 201 -12.70 24.29 -5.04
C HIS A 201 -11.92 25.46 -4.42
N SER A 202 -11.71 25.44 -3.10
CA SER A 202 -10.78 26.37 -2.49
C SER A 202 -9.36 25.92 -2.80
N SER A 203 -8.66 26.63 -3.70
CA SER A 203 -7.30 26.34 -4.15
C SER A 203 -6.23 26.62 -3.08
N THR A 204 -6.59 26.55 -1.80
CA THR A 204 -5.65 26.81 -0.71
C THR A 204 -4.70 25.62 -0.63
N PRO A 205 -3.38 25.81 -0.83
CA PRO A 205 -2.43 24.73 -0.61
C PRO A 205 -2.61 24.22 0.83
N PRO A 206 -2.63 22.91 1.06
CA PRO A 206 -2.67 22.38 2.42
C PRO A 206 -1.50 22.99 3.20
N GLU A 207 -1.79 23.49 4.41
CA GLU A 207 -0.73 23.95 5.29
C GLU A 207 0.30 22.82 5.48
N PRO A 208 1.61 23.15 5.52
CA PRO A 208 2.64 22.15 5.70
C PRO A 208 2.37 21.35 6.98
N ASP A 209 2.15 20.04 6.81
CA ASP A 209 1.88 19.10 7.90
C ASP A 209 3.05 19.14 8.90
N PRO A 210 2.82 19.41 10.20
CA PRO A 210 3.84 19.34 11.25
C PRO A 210 4.25 17.89 11.57
N SER A 211 4.30 17.03 10.54
CA SER A 211 4.64 15.62 10.66
C SER A 211 5.98 15.48 11.40
N PRO A 212 6.04 14.66 12.46
CA PRO A 212 7.24 14.52 13.26
C PRO A 212 8.40 14.00 12.41
N PRO A 213 9.64 14.43 12.70
CA PRO A 213 10.80 14.15 11.87
C PRO A 213 11.00 12.64 11.70
N ARG A 214 11.40 12.22 10.49
CA ARG A 214 11.75 10.83 10.19
C ARG A 214 12.88 10.38 11.13
N GLN A 215 12.65 9.32 11.90
CA GLN A 215 13.67 8.77 12.78
C GLN A 215 14.15 7.42 12.26
N HIS A 216 15.46 7.26 12.07
CA HIS A 216 16.04 5.98 11.69
C HIS A 216 16.25 5.12 12.95
N ARG A 217 15.58 3.97 13.03
CA ARG A 217 15.67 3.07 14.20
C ARG A 217 15.56 1.60 13.80
N ARG A 218 16.03 0.74 14.71
CA ARG A 218 15.80 -0.71 14.67
C ARG A 218 14.60 -1.09 15.53
N CYS A 219 13.66 -1.82 14.96
CA CYS A 219 12.51 -2.36 15.66
C CYS A 219 12.92 -3.59 16.47
N GLY A 220 12.68 -3.54 17.79
CA GLY A 220 12.93 -4.66 18.68
C GLY A 220 11.91 -5.80 18.60
N SER A 221 10.82 -5.63 17.83
CA SER A 221 9.76 -6.64 17.67
C SER A 221 9.91 -7.45 16.40
N CYS A 222 10.03 -6.81 15.23
CA CYS A 222 10.19 -7.50 13.94
C CYS A 222 11.62 -7.47 13.37
N GLY A 223 12.56 -6.78 14.03
CA GLY A 223 13.94 -6.67 13.57
C GLY A 223 14.20 -5.64 12.46
N TYR A 224 13.15 -5.04 11.88
CA TYR A 224 13.26 -4.02 10.82
C TYR A 224 14.17 -2.85 11.23
N THR A 225 15.12 -2.47 10.37
CA THR A 225 15.96 -1.28 10.55
C THR A 225 15.68 -0.31 9.42
N GLY A 226 15.31 0.93 9.75
CA GLY A 226 15.10 1.95 8.74
C GLY A 226 14.30 3.15 9.26
N PRO A 227 13.87 4.04 8.35
CA PRO A 227 13.09 5.22 8.72
C PRO A 227 11.70 4.83 9.22
N MET A 228 11.35 5.35 10.40
CA MET A 228 10.01 5.33 10.97
C MET A 228 9.38 6.73 10.87
N THR A 229 8.09 6.76 10.54
CA THR A 229 7.30 7.99 10.34
C THR A 229 6.03 7.91 11.17
N GLY A 230 5.51 9.07 11.60
CA GLY A 230 4.28 9.17 12.38
C GLY A 230 4.51 9.52 13.86
N TRP A 231 3.42 9.88 14.53
CA TRP A 231 3.44 10.32 15.92
C TRP A 231 3.96 9.22 16.85
N PRO A 232 4.81 9.59 17.83
CA PRO A 232 5.32 8.63 18.80
C PRO A 232 4.17 8.08 19.64
N CYS A 233 4.31 6.82 20.05
CA CYS A 233 3.38 6.20 20.99
C CYS A 233 3.27 7.05 22.27
N PRO A 234 2.06 7.39 22.75
CA PRO A 234 1.88 8.31 23.88
C PRO A 234 2.48 7.80 25.20
N HIS A 235 2.72 6.49 25.31
CA HIS A 235 3.27 5.88 26.53
C HIS A 235 4.79 5.73 26.52
N CYS A 236 5.38 5.35 25.39
CA CYS A 236 6.83 5.13 25.31
C CYS A 236 7.59 6.22 24.56
N ASN A 237 6.87 7.17 23.96
CA ASN A 237 7.40 8.26 23.14
C ASN A 237 8.30 7.78 21.98
N VAL A 238 8.05 6.57 21.46
CA VAL A 238 8.77 5.99 20.31
C VAL A 238 7.82 5.86 19.12
N PRO A 239 8.24 6.26 17.90
CA PRO A 239 7.48 6.02 16.68
C PRO A 239 7.12 4.54 16.49
N PHE A 240 5.96 4.27 15.90
CA PHE A 240 5.57 2.91 15.57
C PHE A 240 6.44 2.36 14.43
N CYS A 241 6.84 1.09 14.55
CA CYS A 241 7.48 0.39 13.46
C CYS A 241 6.46 0.06 12.35
N ARG A 242 6.94 -0.22 11.14
CA ARG A 242 6.16 -0.79 10.03
C ARG A 242 5.35 -2.03 10.41
N CYS A 243 5.78 -2.80 11.42
CA CYS A 243 5.01 -3.94 11.94
C CYS A 243 3.90 -3.56 12.93
N GLY A 244 3.65 -2.27 13.16
CA GLY A 244 2.64 -1.78 14.11
C GLY A 244 3.07 -1.84 15.58
N ALA A 245 4.21 -2.45 15.91
CA ALA A 245 4.70 -2.52 17.28
C ALA A 245 5.53 -1.29 17.67
N CYS A 246 5.33 -0.83 18.91
CA CYS A 246 6.23 0.08 19.62
C CYS A 246 6.89 -0.65 20.81
N ASN A 247 7.70 0.06 21.60
CA ASN A 247 8.32 -0.53 22.80
C ASN A 247 7.30 -0.97 23.87
N CYS A 248 6.07 -0.44 23.89
CA CYS A 248 5.02 -0.90 24.79
C CYS A 248 4.54 -2.32 24.44
N ALA A 249 4.34 -2.61 23.15
CA ALA A 249 3.93 -3.95 22.71
C ALA A 249 4.96 -5.02 23.14
N ARG A 250 6.25 -4.68 23.08
CA ARG A 250 7.34 -5.54 23.60
C ARG A 250 7.30 -5.70 25.12
N ARG A 251 7.00 -4.63 25.88
CA ARG A 251 6.88 -4.69 27.34
C ARG A 251 5.74 -5.59 27.76
N HIS A 252 4.55 -5.42 27.17
CA HIS A 252 3.40 -6.28 27.43
C HIS A 252 3.65 -7.75 27.08
N ALA A 253 4.37 -8.03 25.99
CA ALA A 253 4.73 -9.41 25.64
C ALA A 253 5.66 -10.10 26.65
N ARG A 254 6.30 -9.34 27.56
CA ARG A 254 7.19 -9.82 28.62
C ARG A 254 6.61 -9.61 30.01
N GLU A 255 5.34 -9.20 30.10
CA GLU A 255 4.62 -9.13 31.35
C GLU A 255 3.84 -10.44 31.54
N GLN A 256 3.88 -10.97 32.76
CA GLN A 256 3.03 -12.08 33.16
C GLN A 256 2.19 -11.64 34.36
N ARG A 257 1.04 -12.29 34.53
CA ARG A 257 0.10 -11.94 35.60
C ARG A 257 0.57 -12.52 36.93
N CYS A 258 0.76 -11.67 37.93
CA CYS A 258 1.06 -12.10 39.29
C CYS A 258 -0.10 -12.92 39.88
N THR A 259 0.21 -14.05 40.50
CA THR A 259 -0.79 -14.95 41.13
C THR A 259 -1.36 -14.40 42.45
N GLY A 260 -0.74 -13.39 43.05
CA GLY A 260 -1.19 -12.77 44.30
C GLY A 260 -2.07 -11.53 44.07
N CYS A 261 -1.52 -10.49 43.44
CA CYS A 261 -2.21 -9.22 43.21
C CYS A 261 -2.89 -9.10 41.83
N PHE A 262 -2.74 -10.11 40.96
CA PHE A 262 -3.35 -10.14 39.62
C PHE A 262 -2.93 -9.04 38.65
N LEU A 263 -1.91 -8.24 38.97
CA LEU A 263 -1.33 -7.23 38.08
C LEU A 263 -0.38 -7.87 37.05
N ASN A 264 -0.26 -7.24 35.89
CA ASN A 264 0.74 -7.60 34.87
C ASN A 264 2.09 -7.02 35.30
N ILE A 265 3.04 -7.90 35.59
CA ILE A 265 4.35 -7.57 36.13
C ILE A 265 5.41 -8.09 35.17
N PRO A 266 6.52 -7.37 34.94
CA PRO A 266 7.63 -7.86 34.12
C PRO A 266 8.08 -9.25 34.61
N GLU A 267 8.28 -10.19 33.68
CA GLU A 267 8.66 -11.57 33.99
C GLU A 267 9.87 -11.65 34.94
N ASN A 268 10.84 -10.76 34.78
CA ASN A 268 12.05 -10.71 35.62
C ASN A 268 11.79 -10.31 37.09
N ASP A 269 10.63 -9.74 37.41
CA ASP A 269 10.24 -9.42 38.80
C ASP A 269 9.25 -10.46 39.38
N LEU A 270 8.98 -11.54 38.65
CA LEU A 270 8.21 -12.67 39.16
C LEU A 270 9.15 -13.78 39.63
N LEU A 271 8.99 -14.19 40.90
CA LEU A 271 9.63 -15.37 41.47
C LEU A 271 8.51 -16.31 41.90
N GLY A 272 8.45 -17.50 41.30
CA GLY A 272 7.38 -18.47 41.55
C GLY A 272 5.98 -17.94 41.21
N GLY A 273 5.86 -17.04 40.23
CA GLY A 273 4.57 -16.45 39.83
C GLY A 273 4.04 -15.37 40.77
N ARG A 274 4.83 -14.87 41.73
CA ARG A 274 4.49 -13.73 42.61
C ARG A 274 5.46 -12.58 42.42
N CYS A 275 4.95 -11.34 42.45
CA CYS A 275 5.76 -10.10 42.34
C CYS A 275 6.42 -9.73 43.67
N SER A 276 7.38 -8.82 43.64
CA SER A 276 8.11 -8.29 44.82
C SER A 276 7.19 -7.90 45.97
N ASP A 277 6.13 -7.14 45.69
CA ASP A 277 5.15 -6.70 46.69
C ASP A 277 4.26 -7.81 47.28
N CYS A 278 4.08 -8.92 46.56
CA CYS A 278 3.33 -10.10 47.06
C CYS A 278 4.23 -11.13 47.74
N ARG A 279 5.54 -10.90 47.74
CA ARG A 279 6.54 -11.70 48.44
C ARG A 279 6.98 -11.04 49.75
N SER A 280 6.81 -9.72 49.86
CA SER A 280 6.99 -8.95 51.10
C SER A 280 5.88 -9.17 52.11
#